data_AF-A0AAN9YGB8-F1
#
_entry.id   AF-A0AAN9YGB8-F1
#
_cell.length_a   1.000
_cell.length_b   1.000
_cell.length_c   1.000
_cell.angle_alpha   90.00
_cell.angle_beta   90.00
_cell.angle_gamma   90.00
#
_symmetry.space_group_name_H-M   'P 1'
#
loop_
_entity.id
_entity.type
_entity.pdbx_description
1 polymer ?
#
loop_
_entity_poly.entity_id
_entity_poly.type
_entity_poly.pdbx_seq_one_letter_code
_entity_poly.pdbx_strand_id
1 'polypeptide(L)'
;MTSPFILTPETSPEPEEPAQYKSLYQATAQKRKRSWPIVGVEGTVKPGALRAVWENDWKPACKKGSHPFQDGRLEDFEPIFDDLIEAHVDDPTSPEYTLAFLSRAQELSLEAEDALGRGDRGLASELYLRACAVLRIARLPHSQEKDCSVKQRAWQFQKSLYLKAGKLWHSPLEEVIIPHIHDINTNDDDDQQHVHHSESGARGRVERPRIPLYVRLPLETRDFGRTCPAVLIVSDDRTAHTRLCGEALRRGWGCVVAEVPGQATVPSPRRRERRMPRAGCGARSWTG
;
A
#
# COMPACT_ATOMS: atom_id res chain seq x y z
N MET A 1 -28.35 -18.14 24.47
CA MET A 1 -27.94 -18.53 23.11
C MET A 1 -28.10 -17.31 22.22
N THR A 2 -27.00 -16.63 21.95
CA THR A 2 -26.94 -15.35 21.22
C THR A 2 -26.85 -15.62 19.72
N SER A 3 -27.81 -15.07 18.98
CA SER A 3 -27.89 -15.14 17.51
C SER A 3 -26.74 -14.36 16.85
N PRO A 4 -26.15 -14.83 15.73
CA PRO A 4 -25.13 -14.08 15.02
C PRO A 4 -25.74 -12.83 14.37
N PHE A 5 -25.13 -11.67 14.64
CA PHE A 5 -25.49 -10.39 14.05
C PHE A 5 -24.98 -10.36 12.60
N ILE A 6 -25.87 -10.56 11.63
CA ILE A 6 -25.59 -10.41 10.21
C ILE A 6 -25.83 -8.94 9.84
N LEU A 7 -24.77 -8.20 9.52
CA LEU A 7 -24.89 -6.86 8.96
C LEU A 7 -25.37 -6.95 7.50
N THR A 8 -26.66 -6.73 7.28
CA THR A 8 -27.18 -6.41 5.94
C THR A 8 -26.85 -4.95 5.62
N PRO A 9 -26.38 -4.64 4.40
CA PRO A 9 -26.16 -3.24 4.00
C PRO A 9 -27.52 -2.57 3.80
N GLU A 10 -27.97 -1.79 4.79
CA GLU A 10 -29.00 -0.79 4.55
C GLU A 10 -28.40 0.31 3.66
N THR A 11 -29.08 0.61 2.57
CA THR A 11 -28.78 1.75 1.69
C THR A 11 -28.86 3.04 2.48
N SER A 12 -27.69 3.58 2.81
CA SER A 12 -27.55 4.93 3.36
C SER A 12 -27.97 5.96 2.30
N PRO A 13 -28.78 6.98 2.64
CA PRO A 13 -29.10 8.05 1.71
C PRO A 13 -27.82 8.79 1.31
N GLU A 14 -27.63 9.02 0.01
CA GLU A 14 -26.49 9.79 -0.52
C GLU A 14 -26.40 11.15 0.18
N PRO A 15 -25.29 11.47 0.87
CA PRO A 15 -25.10 12.81 1.38
C PRO A 15 -24.80 13.75 0.21
N GLU A 16 -25.59 14.83 0.08
CA GLU A 16 -25.29 15.93 -0.83
C GLU A 16 -23.89 16.49 -0.52
N GLU A 17 -22.96 16.39 -1.48
CA GLU A 17 -21.55 16.78 -1.30
C GLU A 17 -21.40 18.30 -1.10
N PRO A 18 -20.91 18.78 0.06
CA PRO A 18 -20.52 20.17 0.23
C PRO A 18 -19.34 20.48 -0.69
N ALA A 19 -19.37 21.62 -1.38
CA ALA A 19 -18.36 22.06 -2.35
C ALA A 19 -16.90 22.04 -1.82
N GLN A 20 -16.68 22.03 -0.50
CA GLN A 20 -15.37 21.87 0.12
C GLN A 20 -14.71 20.50 -0.14
N TYR A 21 -15.47 19.44 -0.43
CA TYR A 21 -14.91 18.10 -0.68
C TYR A 21 -14.26 17.93 -2.06
N LYS A 22 -14.66 18.73 -3.06
CA LYS A 22 -14.04 18.69 -4.40
C LYS A 22 -12.56 19.06 -4.37
N SER A 23 -12.16 19.99 -3.50
CA SER A 23 -10.75 20.43 -3.40
C SER A 23 -9.82 19.36 -2.80
N LEU A 24 -10.31 18.52 -1.90
CA LEU A 24 -9.51 17.49 -1.23
C LEU A 24 -9.38 16.23 -2.10
N TYR A 25 -10.43 15.85 -2.83
CA TYR A 25 -10.40 14.72 -3.76
C TYR A 25 -9.70 15.04 -5.08
N GLN A 26 -9.78 16.28 -5.59
CA GLN A 26 -9.06 16.66 -6.80
C GLN A 26 -7.54 16.70 -6.63
N ALA A 27 -7.04 16.81 -5.40
CA ALA A 27 -5.60 16.73 -5.11
C ALA A 27 -5.04 15.30 -5.26
N THR A 28 -5.86 14.28 -5.05
CA THR A 28 -5.47 12.86 -5.17
C THR A 28 -5.90 12.22 -6.49
N ALA A 29 -6.94 12.75 -7.14
CA ALA A 29 -7.46 12.27 -8.43
C ALA A 29 -7.03 13.14 -9.63
N GLN A 30 -6.01 13.99 -9.47
CA GLN A 30 -5.41 14.64 -10.64
C GLN A 30 -4.73 13.55 -11.47
N LYS A 31 -5.35 13.20 -12.60
CA LYS A 31 -4.77 12.43 -13.72
C LYS A 31 -3.45 13.08 -14.16
N ARG A 32 -2.40 12.91 -13.39
CA ARG A 32 -1.04 13.09 -13.85
C ARG A 32 -0.65 11.75 -14.43
N LYS A 33 -0.80 11.64 -15.76
CA LYS A 33 0.16 10.89 -16.58
C LYS A 33 1.55 11.50 -16.32
N ARG A 34 2.12 11.23 -15.15
CA ARG A 34 3.54 11.43 -14.89
C ARG A 34 4.14 10.07 -15.09
N SER A 35 4.51 9.78 -16.34
CA SER A 35 5.61 8.87 -16.58
C SER A 35 6.72 9.28 -15.62
N TRP A 36 7.23 8.31 -14.86
CA TRP A 36 8.45 8.47 -14.09
C TRP A 36 9.49 9.19 -14.97
N PRO A 37 9.96 10.40 -14.62
CA PRO A 37 10.81 11.20 -15.52
C PRO A 37 12.16 10.54 -15.84
N ILE A 38 12.49 9.45 -15.15
CA ILE A 38 13.71 8.67 -15.35
C ILE A 38 13.55 7.59 -16.44
N VAL A 39 12.32 7.09 -16.67
CA VAL A 39 12.06 6.03 -17.66
C VAL A 39 11.42 6.65 -18.90
N GLY A 40 12.20 6.77 -19.98
CA GLY A 40 11.68 7.20 -21.28
C GLY A 40 10.60 6.26 -21.83
N VAL A 41 9.89 6.71 -22.86
CA VAL A 41 8.84 5.92 -23.56
C VAL A 41 9.37 4.59 -24.13
N GLU A 42 10.70 4.47 -24.28
CA GLU A 42 11.41 3.27 -24.76
C GLU A 42 12.14 2.47 -23.65
N GLY A 43 11.94 2.80 -22.38
CA GLY A 43 12.56 2.06 -21.27
C GLY A 43 14.05 2.36 -21.04
N THR A 44 14.66 3.25 -21.83
CA THR A 44 16.05 3.68 -21.66
C THR A 44 16.14 4.86 -20.68
N VAL A 45 16.98 4.69 -19.65
CA VAL A 45 17.32 5.73 -18.68
C VAL A 45 18.41 6.61 -19.28
N LYS A 46 18.21 7.94 -19.31
CA LYS A 46 19.21 8.87 -19.82
C LYS A 46 20.32 9.08 -18.78
N PRO A 47 21.61 9.13 -19.15
CA PRO A 47 22.67 9.54 -18.24
C PRO A 47 22.39 10.90 -17.60
N GLY A 48 22.60 11.02 -16.29
CA GLY A 48 22.30 12.23 -15.50
C GLY A 48 20.81 12.47 -15.22
N ALA A 49 19.93 11.52 -15.57
CA ALA A 49 18.50 11.62 -15.28
C ALA A 49 18.24 11.69 -13.78
N LEU A 50 19.00 10.97 -12.95
CA LEU A 50 18.79 11.00 -11.51
C LEU A 50 19.14 12.37 -10.92
N ARG A 51 20.26 12.97 -11.33
CA ARG A 51 20.64 14.33 -10.92
C ARG A 51 19.55 15.35 -11.28
N ALA A 52 19.06 15.29 -12.51
CA ALA A 52 18.03 16.22 -12.98
C ALA A 52 16.73 16.08 -12.17
N VAL A 53 16.31 14.85 -11.87
CA VAL A 53 15.11 14.58 -11.06
C VAL A 53 15.31 14.99 -9.60
N TRP A 54 16.48 14.70 -9.03
CA TRP A 54 16.82 15.11 -7.67
C TRP A 54 16.74 16.62 -7.51
N GLU A 55 17.50 17.38 -8.30
CA GLU A 55 17.61 18.83 -8.11
C GLU A 55 16.32 19.58 -8.43
N ASN A 56 15.60 19.19 -9.48
CA ASN A 56 14.47 19.97 -9.99
C ASN A 56 13.12 19.55 -9.41
N ASP A 57 12.95 18.28 -9.03
CA ASP A 57 11.65 17.75 -8.59
C ASP A 57 11.70 17.24 -7.15
N TRP A 58 12.61 16.31 -6.85
CA TRP A 58 12.57 15.54 -5.62
C TRP A 58 13.11 16.27 -4.42
N LYS A 59 14.21 17.01 -4.54
CA LYS A 59 14.77 17.84 -3.47
C LYS A 59 13.78 18.93 -3.02
N PRO A 60 13.12 19.67 -3.93
CA PRO A 60 12.01 20.56 -3.55
C PRO A 60 10.82 19.84 -2.92
N ALA A 61 10.44 18.64 -3.41
CA ALA A 61 9.35 17.87 -2.85
C ALA A 61 9.66 17.36 -1.42
N CYS A 62 10.90 16.92 -1.20
CA CYS A 62 11.46 16.49 0.08
C CYS A 62 11.46 17.63 1.10
N LYS A 63 11.96 18.81 0.73
CA LYS A 63 11.93 20.02 1.59
C LYS A 63 10.51 20.40 2.03
N LYS A 64 9.50 20.10 1.22
CA LYS A 64 8.09 20.36 1.54
C LYS A 64 7.41 19.23 2.32
N GLY A 65 8.07 18.09 2.53
CA GLY A 65 7.45 16.88 3.09
C GLY A 65 6.29 16.37 2.24
N SER A 66 6.34 16.61 0.93
CA SER A 66 5.29 16.23 -0.02
C SER A 66 5.55 14.84 -0.60
N HIS A 67 4.51 14.20 -1.14
CA HIS A 67 4.64 12.86 -1.70
C HIS A 67 5.76 12.76 -2.73
N PRO A 68 6.61 11.71 -2.70
CA PRO A 68 6.62 10.54 -1.79
C PRO A 68 7.43 10.70 -0.48
N PHE A 69 7.89 11.90 -0.15
CA PHE A 69 8.78 12.20 0.98
C PHE A 69 8.06 12.49 2.31
N GLN A 70 6.79 12.08 2.46
CA GLN A 70 6.11 12.24 3.74
C GLN A 70 6.89 11.50 4.85
N ASP A 71 6.93 12.13 6.02
CA ASP A 71 7.63 11.69 7.23
C ASP A 71 9.17 11.66 7.15
N GLY A 72 9.76 11.98 5.99
CA GLY A 72 11.21 12.07 5.82
C GLY A 72 11.76 13.48 6.05
N ARG A 73 13.09 13.59 6.16
CA ARG A 73 13.80 14.87 6.24
C ARG A 73 14.90 14.95 5.18
N LEU A 74 15.25 16.15 4.73
CA LEU A 74 16.21 16.35 3.63
C LEU A 74 17.56 15.70 3.91
N GLU A 75 18.03 15.82 5.15
CA GLU A 75 19.30 15.23 5.62
C GLU A 75 19.35 13.70 5.53
N ASP A 76 18.20 13.03 5.44
CA ASP A 76 18.15 11.57 5.25
C ASP A 76 18.30 11.15 3.80
N PHE A 77 18.19 12.09 2.85
CA PHE A 77 18.19 11.81 1.42
C PHE A 77 19.38 12.42 0.70
N GLU A 78 19.76 13.65 1.04
CA GLU A 78 20.79 14.41 0.31
C GLU A 78 22.10 13.64 0.16
N PRO A 79 22.68 13.03 1.21
CA PRO A 79 23.91 12.24 1.07
C PRO A 79 23.74 11.02 0.14
N ILE A 80 22.57 10.36 0.18
CA ILE A 80 22.30 9.18 -0.67
C ILE A 80 22.26 9.59 -2.14
N PHE A 81 21.59 10.70 -2.46
CA PHE A 81 21.52 11.18 -3.83
C PHE A 81 22.87 11.68 -4.31
N ASP A 82 23.65 12.35 -3.47
CA ASP A 82 25.01 12.78 -3.82
C ASP A 82 25.87 11.57 -4.18
N ASP A 83 25.87 10.51 -3.36
CA ASP A 83 26.60 9.26 -3.62
C ASP A 83 26.14 8.57 -4.92
N LEU A 84 24.83 8.44 -5.14
CA LEU A 84 24.27 7.83 -6.34
C LEU A 84 24.66 8.61 -7.61
N ILE A 85 24.64 9.94 -7.53
CA ILE A 85 24.97 10.84 -8.62
C ILE A 85 26.47 10.78 -8.93
N GLU A 86 27.33 10.72 -7.91
CA GLU A 86 28.78 10.56 -8.06
C GLU A 86 29.13 9.19 -8.65
N ALA A 87 28.44 8.13 -8.21
CA ALA A 87 28.62 6.77 -8.71
C ALA A 87 27.94 6.50 -10.07
N HIS A 88 27.29 7.50 -10.68
CA HIS A 88 26.55 7.37 -11.94
C HIS A 88 25.45 6.28 -11.94
N VAL A 89 24.80 6.07 -10.80
CA VAL A 89 23.68 5.14 -10.66
C VAL A 89 22.39 5.84 -11.03
N ASP A 90 22.12 5.96 -12.33
CA ASP A 90 20.94 6.66 -12.85
C ASP A 90 19.67 5.79 -12.92
N ASP A 91 19.82 4.46 -12.91
CA ASP A 91 18.70 3.53 -13.10
C ASP A 91 17.99 3.18 -11.78
N PRO A 92 16.77 3.69 -11.53
CA PRO A 92 16.01 3.40 -10.30
C PRO A 92 15.48 1.96 -10.26
N THR A 93 15.56 1.22 -11.37
CA THR A 93 15.19 -0.19 -11.42
C THR A 93 16.31 -1.11 -10.92
N SER A 94 17.54 -0.59 -10.86
CA SER A 94 18.72 -1.33 -10.46
C SER A 94 18.70 -1.72 -8.97
N PRO A 95 19.26 -2.90 -8.62
CA PRO A 95 19.55 -3.25 -7.23
C PRO A 95 20.47 -2.23 -6.55
N GLU A 96 21.47 -1.70 -7.27
CA GLU A 96 22.46 -0.73 -6.79
C GLU A 96 21.79 0.53 -6.27
N TYR A 97 20.81 1.07 -7.01
CA TYR A 97 19.98 2.18 -6.57
C TYR A 97 19.31 1.87 -5.24
N THR A 98 18.66 0.71 -5.12
CA THR A 98 17.92 0.33 -3.90
C THR A 98 18.86 0.15 -2.70
N LEU A 99 20.04 -0.45 -2.93
CA LEU A 99 21.04 -0.71 -1.90
C LEU A 99 21.55 0.57 -1.24
N ALA A 100 21.72 1.66 -2.00
CA ALA A 100 22.21 2.94 -1.49
C ALA A 100 21.34 3.50 -0.35
N PHE A 101 20.04 3.22 -0.36
CA PHE A 101 19.12 3.69 0.68
C PHE A 101 19.06 2.77 1.92
N LEU A 102 19.42 1.50 1.78
CA LEU A 102 19.26 0.52 2.86
C LEU A 102 20.13 0.84 4.07
N SER A 103 21.36 1.32 3.86
CA SER A 103 22.29 1.67 4.93
C SER A 103 21.70 2.77 5.81
N ARG A 104 21.24 3.86 5.20
CA ARG A 104 20.65 4.98 5.94
C ARG A 104 19.37 4.59 6.68
N ALA A 105 18.53 3.76 6.06
CA ALA A 105 17.34 3.24 6.74
C ALA A 105 17.68 2.35 7.94
N GLN A 106 18.76 1.57 7.87
CA GLN A 106 19.24 0.75 8.99
C GLN A 106 19.76 1.62 10.13
N GLU A 107 20.57 2.64 9.84
CA GLU A 107 21.06 3.60 10.83
C GLU A 107 19.91 4.26 11.59
N LEU A 108 18.94 4.83 10.86
CA LEU A 108 17.74 5.43 11.46
C LEU A 108 16.96 4.43 12.32
N SER A 109 16.89 3.16 11.89
CA SER A 109 16.22 2.12 12.69
C SER A 109 16.96 1.81 13.98
N LEU A 110 18.30 1.79 13.97
CA LEU A 110 19.11 1.58 15.18
C LEU A 110 19.00 2.76 16.12
N GLU A 111 19.06 3.99 15.60
CA GLU A 111 18.81 5.21 16.38
C GLU A 111 17.42 5.18 17.03
N ALA A 112 16.41 4.65 16.32
CA ALA A 112 15.05 4.49 16.84
C ALA A 112 14.97 3.48 17.98
N GLU A 113 15.66 2.34 17.87
CA GLU A 113 15.75 1.34 18.95
C GLU A 113 16.46 1.92 20.18
N ASP A 114 17.54 2.67 19.99
CA ASP A 114 18.26 3.34 21.08
C ASP A 114 17.38 4.39 21.78
N ALA A 115 16.64 5.20 21.01
CA ALA A 115 15.68 6.15 21.56
C ALA A 115 14.58 5.43 22.37
N LEU A 116 14.07 4.32 21.86
CA LEU A 116 13.08 3.50 22.54
C LEU A 116 13.63 2.88 23.84
N GLY A 117 14.87 2.39 23.81
CA GLY A 117 15.56 1.84 24.99
C GLY A 117 15.77 2.87 26.10
N ARG A 118 15.90 4.16 25.75
CA ARG A 118 15.93 5.28 26.70
C ARG A 118 14.55 5.76 27.14
N GLY A 119 13.48 5.17 26.63
CA GLY A 119 12.10 5.56 26.94
C GLY A 119 11.54 6.72 26.10
N ASP A 120 12.30 7.24 25.13
CA ASP A 120 11.85 8.31 24.23
C ASP A 120 11.03 7.74 23.07
N ARG A 121 9.77 7.43 23.37
CA ARG A 121 8.81 6.85 22.42
C ARG A 121 8.50 7.79 21.24
N GLY A 122 8.55 9.10 21.47
CA GLY A 122 8.25 10.11 20.45
C GLY A 122 9.35 10.13 19.38
N LEU A 123 10.60 10.27 19.83
CA LEU A 123 11.76 10.24 18.95
C LEU A 123 11.89 8.89 18.24
N ALA A 124 11.67 7.76 18.94
CA ALA A 124 11.70 6.44 18.33
C ALA A 124 10.67 6.32 17.19
N SER A 125 9.42 6.75 17.42
CA SER A 125 8.41 6.75 16.37
C SER A 125 8.80 7.61 15.18
N GLU A 126 9.38 8.79 15.42
CA GLU A 126 9.80 9.69 14.35
C GLU A 126 10.92 9.06 13.51
N LEU A 127 11.94 8.49 14.14
CA LEU A 127 13.07 7.86 13.46
C LEU A 127 12.63 6.63 12.63
N TYR A 128 11.73 5.81 13.16
CA TYR A 128 11.12 4.73 12.37
C TYR A 128 10.38 5.24 11.12
N LEU A 129 9.63 6.35 11.25
CA LEU A 129 8.91 6.93 10.12
C LEU A 129 9.86 7.54 9.08
N ARG A 130 10.95 8.18 9.52
CA ARG A 130 12.03 8.66 8.63
C ARG A 130 12.67 7.50 7.86
N ALA A 131 12.98 6.40 8.54
CA ALA A 131 13.48 5.18 7.89
C ALA A 131 12.48 4.62 6.87
N CYS A 132 11.19 4.62 7.18
CA CYS A 132 10.14 4.24 6.23
C CYS A 132 10.12 5.14 4.99
N ALA A 133 10.30 6.46 5.17
CA ALA A 133 10.36 7.40 4.05
C ALA A 133 11.57 7.12 3.13
N VAL A 134 12.74 6.84 3.71
CA VAL A 134 13.94 6.42 2.97
C VAL A 134 13.67 5.16 2.14
N LEU A 135 13.11 4.12 2.77
CA LEU A 135 12.79 2.86 2.09
C LEU A 135 11.71 3.00 1.02
N ARG A 136 10.79 3.96 1.17
CA ARG A 136 9.78 4.24 0.14
C ARG A 136 10.43 4.72 -1.15
N ILE A 137 11.41 5.61 -1.06
CA ILE A 137 12.17 6.10 -2.21
C ILE A 137 13.06 5.01 -2.81
N ALA A 138 13.66 4.18 -1.96
CA ALA A 138 14.50 3.06 -2.37
C ALA A 138 13.79 2.08 -3.32
N ARG A 139 12.49 1.88 -3.13
CA ARG A 139 11.71 0.89 -3.87
C ARG A 139 11.19 1.37 -5.21
N LEU A 140 11.29 2.67 -5.49
CA LEU A 140 10.71 3.22 -6.69
C LEU A 140 11.45 2.71 -7.94
N PRO A 141 10.74 2.38 -9.04
CA PRO A 141 9.28 2.25 -9.15
C PRO A 141 8.73 0.97 -8.49
N HIS A 142 7.57 1.07 -7.83
CA HIS A 142 6.93 -0.03 -7.09
C HIS A 142 6.54 -1.24 -7.96
N SER A 143 6.39 -1.06 -9.28
CA SER A 143 5.96 -2.11 -10.19
C SER A 143 6.92 -3.30 -10.31
N GLN A 144 8.17 -3.16 -9.89
CA GLN A 144 9.21 -4.19 -10.02
C GLN A 144 9.58 -4.86 -8.69
N GLU A 145 8.87 -4.57 -7.61
CA GLU A 145 9.18 -5.15 -6.30
C GLU A 145 9.12 -6.68 -6.33
N LYS A 146 8.18 -7.26 -7.09
CA LYS A 146 8.03 -8.72 -7.17
C LYS A 146 9.19 -9.41 -7.89
N ASP A 147 9.90 -8.67 -8.74
CA ASP A 147 10.96 -9.23 -9.59
C ASP A 147 12.37 -8.92 -9.06
N CYS A 148 12.50 -8.07 -8.03
CA CYS A 148 13.77 -7.68 -7.43
C CYS A 148 13.82 -7.99 -5.92
N SER A 149 14.62 -8.98 -5.53
CA SER A 149 14.76 -9.42 -4.12
C SER A 149 15.20 -8.29 -3.17
N VAL A 150 16.04 -7.37 -3.64
CA VAL A 150 16.49 -6.21 -2.84
C VAL A 150 15.32 -5.26 -2.55
N LYS A 151 14.47 -4.99 -3.54
CA LYS A 151 13.25 -4.17 -3.35
C LYS A 151 12.23 -4.87 -2.46
N GLN A 152 12.09 -6.20 -2.56
CA GLN A 152 11.27 -6.97 -1.60
C GLN A 152 11.78 -6.84 -0.18
N ARG A 153 13.10 -6.95 0.02
CA ARG A 153 13.72 -6.76 1.34
C ARG A 153 13.45 -5.35 1.88
N ALA A 154 13.64 -4.32 1.05
CA ALA A 154 13.32 -2.94 1.43
C ALA A 154 11.83 -2.79 1.82
N TRP A 155 10.92 -3.44 1.10
CA TRP A 155 9.48 -3.36 1.38
C TRP A 155 9.10 -4.04 2.70
N GLN A 156 9.64 -5.24 2.95
CA GLN A 156 9.42 -5.93 4.21
C GLN A 156 9.99 -5.14 5.39
N PHE A 157 11.16 -4.54 5.19
CA PHE A 157 11.79 -3.71 6.21
C PHE A 157 10.93 -2.46 6.49
N GLN A 158 10.46 -1.77 5.45
CA GLN A 158 9.59 -0.60 5.59
C GLN A 158 8.31 -0.92 6.38
N LYS A 159 7.63 -2.02 6.04
CA LYS A 159 6.41 -2.44 6.76
C LYS A 159 6.69 -2.75 8.23
N SER A 160 7.80 -3.45 8.51
CA SER A 160 8.23 -3.75 9.88
C SER A 160 8.43 -2.48 10.69
N LEU A 161 9.17 -1.50 10.16
CA LEU A 161 9.42 -0.23 10.84
C LEU A 161 8.15 0.60 11.01
N TYR A 162 7.26 0.63 10.02
CA TYR A 162 5.99 1.35 10.12
C TYR A 162 5.08 0.77 11.21
N LEU A 163 5.04 -0.57 11.34
CA LEU A 163 4.33 -1.22 12.43
C LEU A 163 4.97 -0.92 13.80
N LYS A 164 6.31 -0.85 13.90
CA LYS A 164 7.00 -0.44 15.13
C LYS A 164 6.63 0.98 15.52
N ALA A 165 6.74 1.95 14.61
CA ALA A 165 6.28 3.33 14.83
C ALA A 165 4.81 3.37 15.24
N GLY A 166 3.96 2.67 14.49
CA GLY A 166 2.53 2.64 14.66
C GLY A 166 2.07 2.19 16.04
N LYS A 167 2.77 1.21 16.63
CA LYS A 167 2.50 0.71 17.99
C LYS A 167 2.82 1.74 19.08
N LEU A 168 3.66 2.74 18.80
CA LEU A 168 4.06 3.74 19.78
C LEU A 168 3.05 4.88 19.92
N TRP A 169 2.13 5.03 18.95
CA TRP A 169 1.16 6.12 18.90
C TRP A 169 0.06 6.02 19.96
N HIS A 170 -0.56 7.17 20.24
CA HIS A 170 -1.69 7.28 21.17
C HIS A 170 -2.90 6.45 20.74
N SER A 171 -3.29 6.54 19.46
CA SER A 171 -4.15 5.57 18.77
C SER A 171 -3.24 4.64 17.96
N PRO A 172 -2.87 3.46 18.49
CA PRO A 172 -1.93 2.55 17.88
C PRO A 172 -2.42 2.05 16.53
N LEU A 173 -1.45 1.70 15.70
CA LEU A 173 -1.67 0.98 14.46
C LEU A 173 -1.81 -0.52 14.73
N GLU A 174 -2.85 -1.12 14.17
CA GLU A 174 -3.07 -2.56 14.19
C GLU A 174 -3.07 -3.12 12.77
N GLU A 175 -2.42 -4.28 12.58
CA GLU A 175 -2.57 -5.04 11.34
C GLU A 175 -3.69 -6.06 11.50
N VAL A 176 -4.72 -5.92 10.66
CA VAL A 176 -5.86 -6.83 10.61
C VAL A 176 -5.81 -7.58 9.29
N ILE A 177 -5.95 -8.91 9.35
CA ILE A 177 -5.89 -9.77 8.18
C ILE A 177 -7.27 -10.35 7.92
N ILE A 178 -7.95 -9.87 6.88
CA ILE A 178 -9.29 -10.33 6.51
C ILE A 178 -9.24 -11.38 5.38
N PRO A 179 -10.18 -12.34 5.34
CA PRO A 179 -10.29 -13.26 4.22
C PRO A 179 -10.79 -12.55 2.95
N HIS A 180 -10.19 -12.84 1.79
CA HIS A 180 -10.70 -12.40 0.49
C HIS A 180 -11.84 -13.33 0.05
N ILE A 181 -13.04 -13.11 0.59
CA ILE A 181 -14.19 -14.00 0.39
C ILE A 181 -14.73 -14.01 -1.04
N HIS A 182 -14.34 -13.05 -1.88
CA HIS A 182 -14.74 -12.92 -3.28
C HIS A 182 -13.60 -13.25 -4.26
N ASP A 183 -12.53 -13.93 -3.82
CA ASP A 183 -11.52 -14.37 -4.76
C ASP A 183 -12.11 -15.37 -5.76
N ILE A 184 -12.15 -14.98 -7.02
CA ILE A 184 -12.68 -15.76 -8.15
C ILE A 184 -11.94 -17.11 -8.27
N ASN A 185 -10.70 -17.24 -7.78
CA ASN A 185 -9.97 -18.52 -7.78
C ASN A 185 -10.38 -19.47 -6.64
N THR A 186 -11.09 -18.97 -5.63
CA THR A 186 -11.58 -19.74 -4.46
C THR A 186 -13.09 -19.67 -4.29
N ASN A 187 -13.78 -18.97 -5.20
CA ASN A 187 -15.22 -19.02 -5.34
C ASN A 187 -15.58 -20.39 -5.92
N ASP A 188 -15.63 -21.38 -5.06
CA ASP A 188 -16.61 -22.43 -5.24
C ASP A 188 -17.98 -21.76 -5.07
N ASP A 189 -18.55 -21.26 -6.16
CA ASP A 189 -20.01 -21.05 -6.26
C ASP A 189 -20.78 -22.41 -6.09
N ASP A 190 -20.07 -23.51 -5.84
CA ASP A 190 -20.56 -24.84 -5.47
C ASP A 190 -20.72 -25.04 -3.93
N ASP A 191 -20.91 -23.97 -3.17
CA ASP A 191 -21.43 -24.07 -1.78
C ASP A 191 -22.92 -24.52 -1.73
N GLN A 192 -23.51 -24.92 -2.86
CA GLN A 192 -24.77 -25.68 -2.89
C GLN A 192 -24.72 -26.89 -3.84
N GLN A 193 -24.70 -28.08 -3.22
CA GLN A 193 -25.18 -29.37 -3.75
C GLN A 193 -24.55 -29.90 -5.06
N HIS A 194 -23.42 -30.61 -4.96
CA HIS A 194 -23.30 -31.91 -5.62
C HIS A 194 -22.39 -32.83 -4.80
N VAL A 195 -23.01 -33.72 -4.02
CA VAL A 195 -22.34 -34.89 -3.44
C VAL A 195 -22.07 -35.85 -4.60
N HIS A 196 -20.91 -35.70 -5.25
CA HIS A 196 -20.28 -36.84 -5.91
C HIS A 196 -19.36 -37.51 -4.88
N HIS A 197 -19.76 -38.70 -4.45
CA HIS A 197 -18.90 -39.62 -3.73
C HIS A 197 -17.73 -40.00 -4.65
N SER A 198 -16.59 -39.33 -4.50
CA SER A 198 -15.30 -39.84 -4.99
C SER A 198 -14.50 -40.37 -3.81
N GLU A 199 -14.25 -41.68 -3.83
CA GLU A 199 -13.40 -42.41 -2.89
C GLU A 199 -11.94 -41.99 -3.08
N SER A 200 -11.57 -40.84 -2.52
CA SER A 200 -10.17 -40.44 -2.29
C SER A 200 -10.20 -39.27 -1.31
N GLY A 201 -10.21 -39.61 -0.03
CA GLY A 201 -10.47 -38.71 1.09
C GLY A 201 -9.36 -37.72 1.41
N ALA A 202 -9.17 -36.72 0.54
CA ALA A 202 -8.49 -35.48 0.90
C ALA A 202 -9.16 -34.29 0.19
N ARG A 203 -10.28 -33.80 0.76
CA ARG A 203 -10.79 -32.46 0.42
C ARG A 203 -9.77 -31.44 0.94
N GLY A 204 -8.81 -31.09 0.09
CA GLY A 204 -7.89 -29.99 0.37
C GLY A 204 -8.69 -28.71 0.55
N ARG A 205 -8.69 -28.16 1.76
CA ARG A 205 -9.30 -26.86 2.06
C ARG A 205 -8.59 -25.81 1.20
N VAL A 206 -9.29 -25.20 0.25
CA VAL A 206 -8.74 -24.11 -0.55
C VAL A 206 -8.44 -22.94 0.39
N GLU A 207 -7.15 -22.63 0.56
CA GLU A 207 -6.74 -21.49 1.38
C GLU A 207 -7.09 -20.20 0.64
N ARG A 208 -8.08 -19.46 1.16
CA ARG A 208 -8.49 -18.19 0.56
C ARG A 208 -7.40 -17.15 0.77
N PRO A 209 -7.05 -16.35 -0.27
CA PRO A 209 -6.10 -15.26 -0.08
C PRO A 209 -6.54 -14.33 1.04
N ARG A 210 -5.56 -13.74 1.72
CA ARG A 210 -5.80 -12.85 2.85
C ARG A 210 -5.42 -11.41 2.49
N ILE A 211 -6.23 -10.45 2.89
CA ILE A 211 -5.99 -9.03 2.64
C ILE A 211 -5.51 -8.40 3.95
N PRO A 212 -4.25 -7.94 4.01
CA PRO A 212 -3.77 -7.20 5.16
C PRO A 212 -4.25 -5.76 5.11
N LEU A 213 -4.74 -5.28 6.24
CA LEU A 213 -5.24 -3.92 6.45
C LEU A 213 -4.50 -3.29 7.62
N TYR A 214 -4.28 -1.98 7.54
CA TYR A 214 -3.86 -1.20 8.70
C TYR A 214 -5.04 -0.44 9.26
N VAL A 215 -5.31 -0.65 10.54
CA VAL A 215 -6.46 -0.08 11.24
C VAL A 215 -5.97 0.82 12.36
N ARG A 216 -6.60 1.99 12.48
CA ARG A 216 -6.45 2.88 13.64
C ARG A 216 -7.82 3.35 14.07
N LEU A 217 -8.09 3.30 15.37
CA LEU A 217 -9.38 3.66 15.94
C LEU A 217 -9.23 4.83 16.92
N PRO A 218 -10.25 5.70 17.04
CA PRO A 218 -10.36 6.62 18.17
C PRO A 218 -10.34 5.87 19.49
N LEU A 219 -9.79 6.47 20.55
CA LEU A 219 -9.72 5.83 21.86
C LEU A 219 -11.09 5.37 22.36
N GLU A 220 -12.14 6.18 22.16
CA GLU A 220 -13.48 5.82 22.62
C GLU A 220 -13.98 4.51 22.00
N THR A 221 -13.69 4.31 20.72
CA THR A 221 -14.05 3.09 20.00
C THR A 221 -13.20 1.90 20.46
N ARG A 222 -11.89 2.11 20.60
CA ARG A 222 -10.97 1.03 20.98
C ARG A 222 -11.19 0.58 22.43
N ASP A 223 -11.30 1.52 23.36
CA ASP A 223 -11.24 1.24 24.80
C ASP A 223 -12.63 0.93 25.37
N PHE A 224 -13.71 1.46 24.77
CA PHE A 224 -15.08 1.30 25.27
C PHE A 224 -16.05 0.66 24.26
N GLY A 225 -15.58 0.26 23.08
CA GLY A 225 -16.40 -0.43 22.08
C GLY A 225 -17.47 0.45 21.41
N ARG A 226 -17.36 1.78 21.51
CA ARG A 226 -18.29 2.70 20.84
C ARG A 226 -18.09 2.68 19.33
N THR A 227 -19.17 2.67 18.55
CA THR A 227 -19.06 2.77 17.10
C THR A 227 -18.56 4.16 16.68
N CYS A 228 -17.79 4.22 15.60
CA CYS A 228 -17.36 5.47 14.98
C CYS A 228 -17.51 5.39 13.45
N PRO A 229 -17.69 6.52 12.75
CA PRO A 229 -17.49 6.57 11.31
C PRO A 229 -16.08 6.09 10.94
N ALA A 230 -15.90 5.51 9.76
CA ALA A 230 -14.60 5.04 9.30
C ALA A 230 -14.31 5.48 7.86
N VAL A 231 -13.04 5.80 7.58
CA VAL A 231 -12.56 6.11 6.23
C VAL A 231 -11.69 4.95 5.73
N LEU A 232 -12.01 4.46 4.53
CA LEU A 232 -11.19 3.51 3.80
C LEU A 232 -10.24 4.26 2.86
N ILE A 233 -8.93 4.07 3.06
CA ILE A 233 -7.86 4.62 2.24
C ILE A 233 -7.29 3.48 1.40
N VAL A 234 -7.43 3.56 0.08
CA VAL A 234 -6.87 2.58 -0.86
C VAL A 234 -5.68 3.21 -1.56
N SER A 235 -4.50 2.59 -1.47
CA SER A 235 -3.24 3.16 -1.99
C SER A 235 -2.25 2.10 -2.47
N ASP A 236 -1.21 2.52 -3.17
CA ASP A 236 -0.07 1.67 -3.54
C ASP A 236 0.84 1.33 -2.34
N ASP A 237 0.96 2.25 -1.38
CA ASP A 237 1.76 2.07 -0.16
C ASP A 237 0.94 2.40 1.11
N ARG A 238 0.53 1.36 1.84
CA ARG A 238 -0.22 1.48 3.11
C ARG A 238 0.55 2.18 4.23
N THR A 239 1.86 2.38 4.10
CA THR A 239 2.71 3.02 5.11
C THR A 239 2.90 4.54 4.89
N ALA A 240 2.25 5.14 3.89
CA ALA A 240 2.44 6.54 3.51
C ALA A 240 1.36 7.51 4.02
N HIS A 241 0.45 7.04 4.89
CA HIS A 241 -0.80 7.74 5.24
C HIS A 241 -0.86 8.26 6.68
N THR A 242 0.28 8.38 7.36
CA THR A 242 0.37 8.83 8.77
C THR A 242 -0.46 10.08 9.04
N ARG A 243 -0.27 11.13 8.22
CA ARG A 243 -0.97 12.42 8.35
C ARG A 243 -2.47 12.32 8.09
N LEU A 244 -2.87 11.63 7.02
CA LEU A 244 -4.29 11.48 6.66
C LEU A 244 -5.04 10.69 7.74
N CYS A 245 -4.43 9.62 8.26
CA CYS A 245 -4.99 8.89 9.39
C CYS A 245 -5.10 9.77 10.64
N GLY A 246 -4.10 10.61 10.92
CA GLY A 246 -4.15 11.55 12.04
C GLY A 246 -5.28 12.59 11.92
N GLU A 247 -5.58 13.06 10.71
CA GLU A 247 -6.70 13.98 10.44
C GLU A 247 -8.07 13.33 10.68
N ALA A 248 -8.25 12.09 10.24
CA ALA A 248 -9.48 11.34 10.48
C ALA A 248 -9.67 11.00 11.97
N LEU A 249 -8.62 10.56 12.66
CA LEU A 249 -8.68 10.29 14.11
C LEU A 249 -9.04 11.55 14.92
N ARG A 250 -8.53 12.73 14.55
CA ARG A 250 -8.90 14.00 15.20
C ARG A 250 -10.38 14.37 15.03
N ARG A 251 -11.06 13.82 14.03
CA ARG A 251 -12.51 13.98 13.82
C ARG A 251 -13.34 12.91 14.56
N GLY A 252 -12.69 12.02 15.30
CA GLY A 252 -13.33 10.86 15.91
C GLY A 252 -13.67 9.76 14.91
N TRP A 253 -12.95 9.68 13.78
CA TRP A 253 -13.18 8.65 12.77
C TRP A 253 -12.09 7.56 12.82
N GLY A 254 -12.50 6.32 12.60
CA GLY A 254 -11.60 5.21 12.33
C GLY A 254 -10.93 5.34 10.96
N CYS A 255 -9.74 4.78 10.83
CA CYS A 255 -8.99 4.73 9.58
C CYS A 255 -8.69 3.28 9.24
N VAL A 256 -9.00 2.88 8.01
CA VAL A 256 -8.63 1.58 7.46
C VAL A 256 -7.83 1.83 6.19
N VAL A 257 -6.61 1.34 6.12
CA VAL A 257 -5.72 1.49 4.97
C VAL A 257 -5.52 0.13 4.31
N ALA A 258 -5.82 0.06 3.02
CA ALA A 258 -5.65 -1.12 2.18
C ALA A 258 -4.70 -0.82 1.02
N GLU A 259 -3.92 -1.82 0.60
CA GLU A 259 -3.16 -1.74 -0.65
C GLU A 259 -4.06 -2.04 -1.86
N VAL A 260 -3.80 -1.40 -3.00
CA VAL A 260 -4.49 -1.67 -4.27
C VAL A 260 -4.29 -3.15 -4.67
N PRO A 261 -5.32 -3.84 -5.19
CA PRO A 261 -5.16 -5.22 -5.62
C PRO A 261 -4.03 -5.42 -6.64
N GLY A 262 -3.26 -6.49 -6.45
CA GLY A 262 -2.09 -6.80 -7.29
C GLY A 262 -0.82 -6.06 -6.89
N GLN A 263 -0.88 -5.07 -6.00
CA GLN A 263 0.28 -4.43 -5.41
C GLN A 263 0.74 -5.17 -4.16
N ALA A 264 2.06 -5.19 -3.95
CA ALA A 264 2.65 -5.57 -2.67
C ALA A 264 2.13 -6.96 -2.19
N THR A 265 1.44 -7.01 -1.05
CA THR A 265 0.88 -8.26 -0.48
C THR A 265 -0.52 -8.62 -1.00
N VAL A 266 -1.23 -7.70 -1.64
CA VAL A 266 -2.65 -7.89 -1.96
C VAL A 266 -2.79 -8.65 -3.29
N PRO A 267 -3.55 -9.76 -3.31
CA PRO A 267 -3.80 -10.51 -4.54
C PRO A 267 -4.50 -9.65 -5.60
N SER A 268 -4.18 -9.84 -6.88
CA SER A 268 -4.94 -9.23 -7.97
C SER A 268 -6.19 -10.08 -8.25
N PRO A 269 -7.39 -9.49 -8.38
CA PRO A 269 -8.51 -10.20 -8.98
C PRO A 269 -8.13 -10.55 -10.42
N ARG A 270 -8.37 -11.80 -10.85
CA ARG A 270 -8.26 -12.13 -12.28
C ARG A 270 -9.35 -11.41 -13.04
N ARG A 271 -8.99 -10.78 -14.16
CA ARG A 271 -9.97 -10.26 -15.13
C ARG A 271 -10.76 -11.46 -15.64
N ARG A 272 -12.09 -11.45 -15.48
CA ARG A 272 -12.97 -12.41 -16.17
C ARG A 272 -12.76 -12.17 -17.66
N GLU A 273 -11.91 -12.97 -18.30
CA GLU A 273 -11.84 -13.02 -19.74
C GLU A 273 -13.21 -13.54 -20.17
N ARG A 274 -14.08 -12.65 -20.67
CA ARG A 274 -15.30 -13.08 -21.32
C ARG A 274 -14.84 -13.97 -22.45
N ARG A 275 -14.95 -15.29 -22.28
CA ARG A 275 -14.93 -16.23 -23.39
C ARG A 275 -16.05 -15.75 -24.30
N MET A 276 -15.69 -15.03 -25.37
CA MET A 276 -16.56 -14.89 -26.53
C MET A 276 -16.96 -16.32 -26.89
N PRO A 277 -18.26 -16.66 -26.98
CA PRO A 277 -18.65 -17.97 -27.46
C PRO A 277 -17.98 -18.15 -28.82
N ARG A 278 -17.17 -19.21 -28.95
CA ARG A 278 -16.65 -19.65 -30.24
C ARG A 278 -17.87 -19.74 -31.15
N ALA A 279 -17.87 -18.97 -32.25
CA ALA A 279 -18.85 -19.11 -33.30
C ALA A 279 -18.75 -20.56 -33.80
N GLY A 280 -19.60 -21.42 -33.26
CA GLY A 280 -19.77 -22.78 -33.72
C GLY A 280 -20.30 -22.68 -35.13
N CYS A 281 -19.45 -23.08 -36.08
CA CYS A 281 -19.83 -23.37 -37.44
C CYS A 281 -20.94 -24.44 -37.38
N GLY A 282 -22.18 -23.99 -37.45
CA GLY A 282 -23.38 -24.81 -37.42
C GLY A 282 -24.29 -24.32 -38.53
N ALA A 283 -23.97 -24.74 -39.76
CA ALA A 283 -24.86 -24.61 -40.89
C ALA A 283 -26.20 -25.27 -40.53
N ARG A 284 -27.25 -24.46 -40.43
CA ARG A 284 -28.62 -24.92 -40.64
C ARG A 284 -29.20 -24.06 -41.74
N SER A 285 -29.17 -24.64 -42.93
CA SER A 285 -29.96 -24.27 -44.07
C SER A 285 -31.43 -24.16 -43.69
N TRP A 286 -32.02 -23.02 -43.96
CA TRP A 286 -33.43 -22.92 -44.34
C TRP A 286 -33.42 -22.38 -45.77
N THR A 287 -33.52 -23.28 -46.74
CA THR A 287 -33.94 -22.94 -48.09
C THR A 287 -35.44 -23.14 -48.15
N GLY A 288 -36.14 -22.15 -48.70
CA GLY A 288 -37.05 -22.48 -49.80
C GLY A 288 -36.19 -22.86 -51.01
#